data_AF-A0A2T3G9X6-F1
#
_entry.id   AF-A0A2T3G9X6-F1
#
_cell.length_a   1.000
_cell.length_b   1.000
_cell.length_c   1.000
_cell.angle_alpha   90.00
_cell.angle_beta   90.00
_cell.angle_gamma   90.00
#
_symmetry.space_group_name_H-M   'P 1'
#
loop_
_entity.id
_entity.type
_entity.pdbx_description
1 polymer ?
#
loop_
_entity_poly.entity_id
_entity_poly.type
_entity_poly.pdbx_seq_one_letter_code
_entity_poly.pdbx_strand_id
1 'polypeptide(L)'
;MVRRDQVIRRDFAAGETGRGPSVPSHGLANDPRAGQWDGRRMSKRMIADYKTFVVTDGEGVRNSLYVSGCPFHCVDCFNSSIWDFRAGHEYTQALEDRIIEDLKAPWVQGITFLGGEPFLNTPVLLPLAQRIRREFGDSKDIWSWTGYTWEELMRPGETPDKLELLRLVDILVDGRYLKDQKDSLLQFRGSKNQRIIDVPKSLDAGRPIIWAKLHDQERDIPEIYLKDREAGEGAQAS
;
A
#
# COMPACT_ATOMS: atom_id res chain seq x y z
N MET A 1 27.17 -19.76 6.57
CA MET A 1 26.45 -18.71 7.34
C MET A 1 26.35 -17.49 6.44
N VAL A 2 25.30 -17.44 5.61
CA VAL A 2 25.09 -16.37 4.62
C VAL A 2 24.69 -15.12 5.41
N ARG A 3 25.53 -14.09 5.41
CA ARG A 3 25.14 -12.78 5.94
C ARG A 3 23.93 -12.34 5.11
N ARG A 4 22.75 -12.18 5.73
CA ARG A 4 21.60 -11.55 5.09
C ARG A 4 22.09 -10.23 4.50
N ASP A 5 22.09 -10.14 3.18
CA ASP A 5 22.50 -8.96 2.44
C ASP A 5 21.85 -7.73 3.08
N GLN A 6 22.66 -6.84 3.66
CA GLN A 6 22.17 -5.54 4.07
C GLN A 6 21.64 -4.87 2.81
N VAL A 7 20.33 -4.73 2.72
CA VAL A 7 19.68 -4.00 1.64
C VAL A 7 20.24 -2.59 1.64
N ILE A 8 21.08 -2.28 0.66
CA ILE A 8 21.68 -0.97 0.51
C ILE A 8 20.56 -0.03 0.08
N ARG A 9 20.00 0.69 1.04
CA ARG A 9 19.09 1.80 0.78
C ARG A 9 19.91 2.92 0.17
N ARG A 10 19.62 3.25 -1.08
CA ARG A 10 20.27 4.33 -1.80
C ARG A 10 19.30 5.50 -1.76
N ASP A 11 19.33 6.22 -0.66
CA ASP A 11 18.80 7.58 -0.65
C ASP A 11 19.59 8.42 -1.65
N PHE A 12 18.93 9.42 -2.23
CA PHE A 12 19.62 10.43 -3.01
C PHE A 12 20.76 11.06 -2.20
N ALA A 13 21.88 11.33 -2.85
CA ALA A 13 22.98 12.05 -2.20
C ALA A 13 22.49 13.44 -1.73
N ALA A 14 23.00 13.92 -0.59
CA ALA A 14 22.55 15.14 0.09
C ALA A 14 22.62 16.46 -0.73
N GLY A 15 23.06 16.42 -2.00
CA GLY A 15 23.17 17.57 -2.90
C GLY A 15 22.29 17.53 -4.15
N GLU A 16 21.40 16.53 -4.31
CA GLU A 16 20.58 16.43 -5.52
C GLU A 16 19.35 17.35 -5.51
N THR A 17 19.22 18.19 -6.55
CA THR A 17 18.08 19.10 -6.74
C THR A 17 16.85 18.39 -7.34
N GLY A 18 15.65 18.93 -7.14
CA GLY A 18 14.41 18.39 -7.74
C GLY A 18 13.74 17.27 -6.93
N ARG A 19 14.03 17.15 -5.63
CA ARG A 19 13.43 16.16 -4.71
C ARG A 19 11.91 16.31 -4.55
N GLY A 20 11.34 17.48 -4.89
CA GLY A 20 10.05 17.89 -4.31
C GLY A 20 10.18 18.06 -2.80
N PRO A 21 9.09 18.29 -2.05
CA PRO A 21 9.16 18.25 -0.59
C PRO A 21 9.68 16.87 -0.16
N SER A 22 10.68 16.85 0.73
CA SER A 22 11.15 15.60 1.30
C SER A 22 10.06 15.02 2.20
N VAL A 23 9.57 13.81 1.91
CA VAL A 23 8.88 13.00 2.92
C VAL A 23 10.00 12.39 3.78
N PRO A 24 10.21 12.83 5.04
CA PRO A 24 11.36 12.37 5.81
C PRO A 24 11.13 10.93 6.26
N SER A 25 11.74 9.97 5.57
CA SER A 25 11.83 8.58 6.03
C SER A 25 12.97 8.38 7.05
N HIS A 26 13.88 9.37 7.18
CA HIS A 26 15.07 9.31 8.02
C HIS A 26 15.95 8.07 7.76
N GLY A 27 16.03 7.62 6.50
CA GLY A 27 16.80 6.44 6.10
C GLY A 27 16.09 5.11 6.38
N LEU A 28 14.83 5.14 6.85
CA LEU A 28 14.02 3.94 7.06
C LEU A 28 13.39 3.42 5.76
N ALA A 29 13.39 4.20 4.68
CA ALA A 29 12.91 3.80 3.35
C ALA A 29 13.52 4.71 2.27
N ASN A 30 13.59 4.21 1.03
CA ASN A 30 14.05 5.00 -0.12
C ASN A 30 13.01 6.08 -0.50
N ASP A 31 13.47 7.20 -1.05
CA ASP A 31 12.62 8.29 -1.53
C ASP A 31 12.83 8.58 -3.02
N PRO A 32 11.83 8.42 -3.91
CA PRO A 32 12.00 8.69 -5.33
C PRO A 32 11.77 10.15 -5.70
N ARG A 33 12.51 10.63 -6.71
CA ARG A 33 12.15 11.86 -7.45
C ARG A 33 10.93 11.61 -8.33
N ALA A 34 10.27 12.69 -8.73
CA ALA A 34 9.15 12.63 -9.66
C ALA A 34 9.54 11.87 -10.93
N GLY A 35 8.80 10.82 -11.26
CA GLY A 35 9.00 10.01 -12.46
C GLY A 35 10.27 9.16 -12.49
N GLN A 36 11.06 9.12 -11.41
CA GLN A 36 12.27 8.29 -11.34
C GLN A 36 11.92 6.80 -11.47
N TRP A 37 10.86 6.37 -10.79
CA TRP A 37 10.35 5.01 -10.87
C TRP A 37 9.15 4.97 -11.80
N ASP A 38 9.34 4.37 -12.97
CA ASP A 38 8.31 4.21 -13.99
C ASP A 38 7.80 2.75 -13.98
N GLY A 39 6.57 2.56 -13.50
CA GLY A 39 5.93 1.25 -13.40
C GLY A 39 5.85 0.51 -14.73
N ARG A 40 5.73 1.24 -15.84
CA ARG A 40 5.67 0.69 -17.20
C ARG A 40 6.99 0.03 -17.63
N ARG A 41 8.10 0.39 -16.97
CA ARG A 41 9.44 -0.20 -17.20
C ARG A 41 9.82 -1.21 -16.12
N MET A 42 9.43 -0.92 -14.88
CA MET A 42 9.84 -1.71 -13.71
C MET A 42 8.98 -2.97 -13.54
N SER A 43 7.66 -2.86 -13.71
CA SER A 43 6.75 -4.00 -13.56
C SER A 43 7.14 -5.15 -14.49
N LYS A 44 7.06 -6.38 -13.97
CA LYS A 44 7.18 -7.61 -14.76
C LYS A 44 5.86 -8.33 -14.91
N ARG A 45 4.74 -7.66 -14.60
CA ARG A 45 3.38 -8.24 -14.60
C ARG A 45 3.30 -9.49 -13.72
N MET A 46 3.93 -9.41 -12.56
CA MET A 46 3.94 -10.47 -11.55
C MET A 46 3.12 -10.03 -10.34
N ILE A 47 2.45 -10.99 -9.73
CA ILE A 47 1.74 -10.82 -8.46
C ILE A 47 2.24 -11.88 -7.48
N ALA A 48 2.35 -11.48 -6.22
CA ALA A 48 2.76 -12.34 -5.14
C ALA A 48 1.65 -13.32 -4.77
N ASP A 49 0.43 -12.80 -4.64
CA ASP A 49 -0.72 -13.57 -4.19
C ASP A 49 -2.05 -12.90 -4.53
N TYR A 50 -3.13 -13.68 -4.54
CA TYR A 50 -4.49 -13.21 -4.62
C TYR A 50 -5.34 -13.94 -3.57
N LYS A 51 -5.97 -13.17 -2.67
CA LYS A 51 -6.74 -13.69 -1.54
C LYS A 51 -8.17 -13.19 -1.59
N THR A 52 -9.12 -14.07 -1.30
CA THR A 52 -10.54 -13.73 -1.18
C THR A 52 -10.96 -13.63 0.28
N PHE A 53 -12.02 -12.86 0.53
CA PHE A 53 -12.66 -12.73 1.84
C PHE A 53 -11.75 -12.21 2.98
N VAL A 54 -10.85 -11.30 2.64
CA VAL A 54 -9.96 -10.62 3.59
C VAL A 54 -10.70 -9.48 4.28
N VAL A 55 -10.52 -9.34 5.60
CA VAL A 55 -11.17 -8.31 6.43
C VAL A 55 -10.17 -7.35 7.08
N THR A 56 -8.87 -7.57 6.87
CA THR A 56 -7.78 -6.74 7.40
C THR A 56 -7.29 -5.67 6.43
N ASP A 57 -7.61 -5.83 5.15
CA ASP A 57 -7.04 -5.03 4.05
C ASP A 57 -8.01 -3.92 3.62
N GLY A 58 -8.80 -3.38 4.55
CA GLY A 58 -9.75 -2.29 4.35
C GLY A 58 -11.13 -2.59 4.93
N GLU A 59 -12.07 -1.67 4.74
CA GLU A 59 -13.44 -1.84 5.22
C GLU A 59 -14.18 -2.98 4.50
N GLY A 60 -14.92 -3.78 5.27
CA GLY A 60 -15.78 -4.84 4.77
C GLY A 60 -15.04 -6.13 4.42
N VAL A 61 -15.74 -7.05 3.77
CA VAL A 61 -15.14 -8.27 3.21
C VAL A 61 -14.59 -7.93 1.83
N ARG A 62 -13.30 -8.17 1.62
CA ARG A 62 -12.59 -7.71 0.41
C ARG A 62 -11.86 -8.85 -0.26
N ASN A 63 -11.62 -8.70 -1.54
CA ASN A 63 -10.57 -9.45 -2.21
C ASN A 63 -9.29 -8.62 -2.21
N SER A 64 -8.13 -9.26 -2.14
CA SER A 64 -6.84 -8.59 -2.02
C SER A 64 -5.88 -9.10 -3.08
N LEU A 65 -5.36 -8.21 -3.91
CA LEU A 65 -4.34 -8.50 -4.92
C LEU A 65 -2.99 -7.96 -4.46
N TYR A 66 -2.08 -8.86 -4.14
CA TYR A 66 -0.72 -8.55 -3.69
C TYR A 66 0.20 -8.49 -4.91
N VAL A 67 0.53 -7.30 -5.40
CA VAL A 67 1.45 -7.13 -6.54
C VAL A 67 2.91 -7.33 -6.13
N SER A 68 3.77 -7.69 -7.08
CA SER A 68 5.21 -7.87 -6.82
C SER A 68 6.04 -6.65 -7.18
N GLY A 69 7.12 -6.42 -6.44
CA GLY A 69 8.07 -5.34 -6.68
C GLY A 69 7.80 -4.11 -5.84
N CYS A 70 8.78 -3.71 -5.02
CA CYS A 70 8.69 -2.49 -4.22
C CYS A 70 10.07 -1.92 -3.93
N PRO A 71 10.49 -0.82 -4.60
CA PRO A 71 11.79 -0.21 -4.41
C PRO A 71 11.87 0.69 -3.16
N PHE A 72 10.80 0.84 -2.36
CA PHE A 72 10.86 1.62 -1.12
C PHE A 72 11.74 0.97 -0.05
N HIS A 73 11.84 -0.37 -0.03
CA HIS A 73 12.71 -1.11 0.89
C HIS A 73 12.60 -0.70 2.36
N CYS A 74 11.38 -0.44 2.84
CA CYS A 74 11.13 -0.01 4.21
C CYS A 74 11.78 -0.95 5.23
N VAL A 75 12.44 -0.42 6.26
CA VAL A 75 12.98 -1.20 7.38
C VAL A 75 11.85 -2.00 8.02
N ASP A 76 12.08 -3.29 8.25
CA ASP A 76 11.10 -4.23 8.83
C ASP A 76 9.77 -4.28 8.07
N CYS A 77 9.81 -4.11 6.74
CA CYS A 77 8.65 -4.28 5.88
C CYS A 77 8.08 -5.70 5.99
N PHE A 78 6.77 -5.80 6.25
CA PHE A 78 6.06 -7.08 6.32
C PHE A 78 6.15 -7.88 5.00
N ASN A 79 6.21 -7.17 3.87
CA ASN A 79 6.23 -7.74 2.52
C ASN A 79 7.63 -7.73 1.88
N SER A 80 8.71 -7.79 2.68
CA SER A 80 10.07 -7.73 2.13
C SER A 80 10.42 -8.88 1.18
N SER A 81 9.71 -10.02 1.29
CA SER A 81 9.89 -11.18 0.39
C SER A 81 9.47 -10.90 -1.06
N ILE A 82 8.68 -9.83 -1.30
CA ILE A 82 8.12 -9.51 -2.62
C ILE A 82 8.62 -8.15 -3.15
N TRP A 83 9.77 -7.68 -2.65
CA TRP A 83 10.46 -6.49 -3.18
C TRP A 83 10.97 -6.67 -4.61
N ASP A 84 11.27 -7.90 -5.04
CA ASP A 84 11.62 -8.20 -6.42
C ASP A 84 10.35 -8.17 -7.30
N PHE A 85 10.40 -7.42 -8.40
CA PHE A 85 9.33 -7.39 -9.40
C PHE A 85 9.09 -8.75 -10.08
N ARG A 86 10.00 -9.73 -9.91
CA ARG A 86 9.85 -11.10 -10.39
C ARG A 86 9.33 -12.09 -9.33
N ALA A 87 9.08 -11.65 -8.11
CA ALA A 87 8.52 -12.52 -7.07
C ALA A 87 7.10 -12.99 -7.43
N GLY A 88 6.70 -14.17 -6.94
CA GLY A 88 5.36 -14.71 -7.14
C GLY A 88 5.16 -15.36 -8.50
N HIS A 89 4.02 -15.09 -9.14
CA HIS A 89 3.61 -15.70 -10.41
C HIS A 89 3.04 -14.65 -11.38
N GLU A 90 2.94 -15.02 -12.65
CA GLU A 90 2.45 -14.12 -13.69
C GLU A 90 0.99 -13.73 -13.49
N TYR A 91 0.68 -12.47 -13.73
CA TYR A 91 -0.68 -12.00 -13.86
C TYR A 91 -1.25 -12.43 -15.22
N THR A 92 -2.32 -13.21 -15.20
CA THR A 92 -2.92 -13.80 -16.40
C THR A 92 -4.37 -13.36 -16.56
N GLN A 93 -4.88 -13.45 -17.79
CA GLN A 93 -6.31 -13.21 -18.07
C GLN A 93 -7.22 -14.12 -17.22
N ALA A 94 -6.83 -15.38 -17.01
CA ALA A 94 -7.59 -16.32 -16.19
C ALA A 94 -7.68 -15.87 -14.72
N LEU A 95 -6.61 -15.28 -14.17
CA LEU A 95 -6.65 -14.69 -12.83
C LEU A 95 -7.55 -13.44 -12.80
N GLU A 96 -7.46 -12.56 -13.81
CA GLU A 96 -8.33 -11.39 -13.91
C GLU A 96 -9.81 -11.79 -13.96
N ASP A 97 -10.17 -12.79 -14.79
CA ASP A 97 -11.53 -13.30 -14.90
C ASP A 97 -12.02 -13.88 -13.56
N ARG A 98 -11.15 -14.59 -12.83
CA ARG A 98 -11.44 -15.09 -11.49
C ARG A 98 -11.69 -13.95 -10.51
N ILE A 99 -10.85 -12.91 -10.51
CA ILE A 99 -11.01 -11.74 -9.63
C ILE A 99 -12.39 -11.11 -9.86
N ILE A 100 -12.78 -10.91 -11.12
CA ILE A 100 -14.07 -10.33 -11.47
C ILE A 100 -15.22 -11.23 -11.03
N GLU A 101 -15.13 -12.55 -11.23
CA GLU A 101 -16.15 -13.48 -10.78
C GLU A 101 -16.32 -13.43 -9.25
N ASP A 102 -15.22 -13.49 -8.50
CA ASP A 102 -15.24 -13.44 -7.04
C ASP A 102 -15.81 -12.11 -6.50
N LEU A 103 -15.64 -11.00 -7.23
CA LEU A 103 -16.20 -9.69 -6.86
C LEU A 103 -17.73 -9.61 -7.02
N LYS A 104 -18.36 -10.49 -7.81
CA LYS A 104 -19.83 -10.50 -7.99
C LYS A 104 -20.58 -10.86 -6.71
N ALA A 105 -19.93 -11.57 -5.79
CA ALA A 105 -20.55 -11.94 -4.53
C ALA A 105 -21.07 -10.69 -3.78
N PRO A 106 -22.35 -10.66 -3.36
CA PRO A 106 -22.96 -9.44 -2.81
C PRO A 106 -22.37 -9.03 -1.45
N TRP A 107 -21.76 -9.97 -0.72
CA TRP A 107 -21.08 -9.69 0.55
C TRP A 107 -19.64 -9.18 0.37
N VAL A 108 -19.06 -9.26 -0.83
CA VAL A 108 -17.74 -8.69 -1.11
C VAL A 108 -17.93 -7.20 -1.40
N GLN A 109 -17.40 -6.35 -0.52
CA GLN A 109 -17.51 -4.89 -0.66
C GLN A 109 -16.67 -4.38 -1.83
N GLY A 110 -15.51 -4.98 -2.08
CA GLY A 110 -14.61 -4.51 -3.12
C GLY A 110 -13.27 -5.22 -3.13
N ILE A 111 -12.27 -4.56 -3.72
CA ILE A 111 -10.91 -5.08 -3.86
C ILE A 111 -9.87 -4.14 -3.23
N THR A 112 -8.77 -4.71 -2.78
CA THR A 112 -7.60 -3.96 -2.31
C THR A 112 -6.37 -4.30 -3.14
N PHE A 113 -5.68 -3.27 -3.62
CA PHE A 113 -4.36 -3.37 -4.25
C PHE A 113 -3.27 -3.07 -3.23
N LEU A 114 -2.42 -4.06 -2.94
CA LEU A 114 -1.36 -3.95 -1.93
C LEU A 114 -0.18 -4.89 -2.25
N GLY A 115 0.66 -5.19 -1.27
CA GLY A 115 1.77 -6.14 -1.39
C GLY A 115 3.10 -5.41 -1.57
N GLY A 116 3.58 -5.37 -2.82
CA GLY A 116 4.71 -4.54 -3.25
C GLY A 116 4.29 -3.07 -3.37
N GLU A 117 4.49 -2.46 -4.54
CA GLU A 117 4.05 -1.09 -4.82
C GLU A 117 3.01 -1.07 -5.96
N PRO A 118 1.71 -0.92 -5.64
CA PRO A 118 0.63 -0.80 -6.63
C PRO A 118 0.87 0.26 -7.70
N PHE A 119 1.37 1.44 -7.34
CA PHE A 119 1.61 2.53 -8.31
C PHE A 119 2.86 2.32 -9.18
N LEU A 120 3.57 1.20 -9.00
CA LEU A 120 4.59 0.72 -9.94
C LEU A 120 4.15 -0.54 -10.69
N ASN A 121 2.93 -1.02 -10.45
CA ASN A 121 2.29 -2.13 -11.14
C ASN A 121 1.06 -1.68 -11.93
N THR A 122 1.03 -0.42 -12.37
CA THR A 122 0.01 0.13 -13.28
C THR A 122 -0.21 -0.71 -14.55
N PRO A 123 0.76 -1.43 -15.15
CA PRO A 123 0.47 -2.30 -16.30
C PRO A 123 -0.41 -3.51 -15.98
N VAL A 124 -0.56 -3.84 -14.69
CA VAL A 124 -1.48 -4.89 -14.19
C VAL A 124 -2.77 -4.23 -13.68
N LEU A 125 -2.62 -3.19 -12.86
CA LEU A 125 -3.74 -2.65 -12.09
C LEU A 125 -4.65 -1.72 -12.88
N LEU A 126 -4.16 -1.00 -13.89
CA LEU A 126 -5.01 -0.13 -14.71
C LEU A 126 -6.06 -0.94 -15.50
N PRO A 127 -5.70 -1.98 -16.27
CA PRO A 127 -6.69 -2.80 -16.97
C PRO A 127 -7.73 -3.40 -16.01
N LEU A 128 -7.28 -3.94 -14.87
CA LEU A 128 -8.16 -4.52 -13.85
C LEU A 128 -9.10 -3.48 -13.24
N ALA A 129 -8.58 -2.34 -12.77
CA ALA A 129 -9.40 -1.29 -12.16
C ALA A 129 -10.43 -0.73 -13.15
N GLN A 130 -10.03 -0.50 -14.40
CA GLN A 130 -10.94 -0.09 -15.46
C GLN A 130 -12.01 -1.17 -15.72
N ARG A 131 -11.66 -2.45 -15.70
CA ARG A 131 -12.63 -3.54 -15.84
C ARG A 131 -13.62 -3.59 -14.69
N ILE A 132 -13.15 -3.45 -13.45
CA ILE A 132 -14.01 -3.38 -12.27
C ILE A 132 -15.00 -2.23 -12.41
N ARG A 133 -14.55 -1.02 -12.80
CA ARG A 133 -15.46 0.11 -13.04
C ARG A 133 -16.45 -0.15 -14.17
N ARG A 134 -16.05 -0.82 -15.25
CA ARG A 134 -16.96 -1.20 -16.35
C ARG A 134 -18.04 -2.19 -15.91
N GLU A 135 -17.68 -3.18 -15.10
CA GLU A 135 -18.60 -4.26 -14.72
C GLU A 135 -19.47 -3.91 -13.51
N PHE A 136 -18.96 -3.10 -12.58
CA PHE A 136 -19.61 -2.84 -11.29
C PHE A 136 -19.91 -1.36 -11.03
N GLY A 137 -19.45 -0.45 -11.89
CA GLY A 137 -19.49 0.99 -11.59
C GLY A 137 -18.79 1.29 -10.26
N ASP A 138 -19.50 1.98 -9.37
CA ASP A 138 -19.01 2.32 -8.03
C ASP A 138 -19.58 1.40 -6.92
N SER A 139 -20.24 0.30 -7.30
CA SER A 139 -20.81 -0.65 -6.33
C SER A 139 -19.76 -1.54 -5.66
N LYS A 140 -18.52 -1.56 -6.19
CA LYS A 140 -17.37 -2.26 -5.61
C LYS A 140 -16.24 -1.26 -5.43
N ASP A 141 -15.90 -0.96 -4.17
CA ASP A 141 -14.85 0.02 -3.90
C ASP A 141 -13.45 -0.57 -4.14
N ILE A 142 -12.53 0.30 -4.54
CA ILE A 142 -11.13 -0.03 -4.80
C ILE A 142 -10.30 0.70 -3.74
N TRP A 143 -9.63 -0.08 -2.90
CA TRP A 143 -8.63 0.42 -1.97
C TRP A 143 -7.23 0.21 -2.54
N SER A 144 -6.28 1.07 -2.21
CA SER A 144 -4.88 0.86 -2.56
C SER A 144 -3.93 1.32 -1.45
N TRP A 145 -2.96 0.48 -1.11
CA TRP A 145 -1.83 0.86 -0.27
C TRP A 145 -0.67 1.30 -1.14
N THR A 146 0.05 2.33 -0.73
CA THR A 146 1.23 2.79 -1.46
C THR A 146 2.27 3.37 -0.53
N GLY A 147 3.55 3.21 -0.87
CA GLY A 147 4.64 3.93 -0.22
C GLY A 147 4.69 5.40 -0.61
N TYR A 148 4.09 5.80 -1.72
CA TYR A 148 3.99 7.20 -2.11
C TYR A 148 3.03 7.95 -1.19
N THR A 149 3.28 9.23 -0.97
CA THR A 149 2.29 10.15 -0.42
C THR A 149 1.39 10.71 -1.53
N TRP A 150 0.20 11.19 -1.18
CA TRP A 150 -0.67 11.96 -2.07
C TRP A 150 0.09 13.07 -2.79
N GLU A 151 0.92 13.82 -2.07
CA GLU A 151 1.71 14.91 -2.61
C GLU A 151 2.75 14.41 -3.63
N GLU A 152 3.34 13.23 -3.42
CA GLU A 152 4.24 12.60 -4.39
C GLU A 152 3.50 12.07 -5.63
N LEU A 153 2.29 11.56 -5.49
CA LEU A 153 1.48 11.10 -6.63
C LEU A 153 0.96 12.28 -7.48
N MET A 154 0.74 13.44 -6.86
CA MET A 154 0.18 14.63 -7.52
C MET A 154 1.25 15.61 -8.05
N ARG A 155 2.53 15.42 -7.70
CA ARG A 155 3.58 16.40 -8.06
C ARG A 155 3.87 16.43 -9.57
N PRO A 156 4.27 17.59 -10.11
CA PRO A 156 4.73 17.70 -11.50
C PRO A 156 5.90 16.76 -11.80
N GLY A 157 5.89 16.15 -12.99
CA GLY A 157 6.94 15.23 -13.46
C GLY A 157 6.74 13.77 -13.04
N GLU A 158 5.73 13.46 -12.23
CA GLU A 158 5.34 12.09 -11.94
C GLU A 158 4.68 11.42 -13.15
N THR A 159 4.73 10.09 -13.24
CA THR A 159 4.25 9.39 -14.43
C THR A 159 2.71 9.39 -14.50
N PRO A 160 2.11 9.64 -15.68
CA PRO A 160 0.67 9.88 -15.80
C PRO A 160 -0.20 8.67 -15.47
N ASP A 161 0.33 7.46 -15.63
CA ASP A 161 -0.31 6.19 -15.29
C ASP A 161 -0.60 6.04 -13.79
N LYS A 162 0.20 6.67 -12.93
CA LYS A 162 -0.06 6.71 -11.49
C LYS A 162 -1.30 7.54 -11.17
N LEU A 163 -1.42 8.71 -11.78
CA LEU A 163 -2.59 9.56 -11.63
C LEU A 163 -3.85 8.91 -12.24
N GLU A 164 -3.69 8.21 -13.37
CA GLU A 164 -4.77 7.43 -13.97
C GLU A 164 -5.28 6.35 -13.01
N LEU A 165 -4.37 5.60 -12.37
CA LEU A 165 -4.76 4.57 -11.40
C LEU A 165 -5.40 5.20 -10.16
N LEU A 166 -4.84 6.31 -9.66
CA LEU A 166 -5.39 7.04 -8.50
C LEU A 166 -6.85 7.44 -8.74
N ARG A 167 -7.20 7.91 -9.95
CA ARG A 167 -8.57 8.29 -10.31
C ARG A 167 -9.58 7.13 -10.30
N LEU A 168 -9.10 5.89 -10.28
CA LEU A 168 -9.93 4.69 -10.20
C LEU A 168 -9.97 4.11 -8.79
N VAL A 169 -9.21 4.66 -7.83
CA VAL A 169 -9.17 4.24 -6.43
C VAL A 169 -10.16 5.09 -5.63
N ASP A 170 -10.91 4.46 -4.71
CA ASP A 170 -11.81 5.18 -3.80
C ASP A 170 -11.09 5.56 -2.50
N ILE A 171 -10.31 4.63 -1.94
CA ILE A 171 -9.59 4.82 -0.68
C ILE A 171 -8.10 4.54 -0.85
N LEU A 172 -7.26 5.49 -0.48
CA LEU A 172 -5.81 5.37 -0.54
C LEU A 172 -5.23 5.30 0.87
N VAL A 173 -4.46 4.26 1.17
CA VAL A 173 -3.57 4.24 2.33
C VAL A 173 -2.19 4.64 1.87
N ASP A 174 -1.80 5.87 2.18
CA ASP A 174 -0.60 6.48 1.62
C ASP A 174 0.56 6.55 2.60
N GLY A 175 1.77 6.70 2.05
CA GLY A 175 3.01 6.85 2.79
C GLY A 175 3.73 5.53 3.10
N ARG A 176 5.06 5.61 3.17
CA ARG A 176 5.93 4.49 3.55
C ARG A 176 5.59 3.98 4.94
N TYR A 177 5.82 2.69 5.17
CA TYR A 177 5.92 2.15 6.52
C TYR A 177 7.21 2.64 7.18
N LEU A 178 7.09 3.30 8.35
CA LEU A 178 8.22 3.69 9.17
C LEU A 178 8.22 2.89 10.47
N LYS A 179 9.28 2.10 10.71
CA LYS A 179 9.43 1.25 11.89
C LYS A 179 9.23 2.00 13.21
N ASP A 180 9.81 3.19 13.32
CA ASP A 180 9.79 3.98 14.56
C ASP A 180 8.42 4.61 14.84
N GLN A 181 7.50 4.52 13.88
CA GLN A 181 6.12 4.95 14.00
C GLN A 181 5.15 3.75 13.96
N LYS A 182 5.65 2.52 14.07
CA LYS A 182 4.84 1.31 14.10
C LYS A 182 3.85 1.36 15.26
N ASP A 183 2.58 1.12 14.98
CA ASP A 183 1.55 1.02 16.00
C ASP A 183 0.46 0.03 15.56
N SER A 184 0.20 -0.98 16.38
CA SER A 184 -0.74 -2.06 16.08
C SER A 184 -2.21 -1.70 16.32
N LEU A 185 -2.47 -0.54 16.92
CA LEU A 185 -3.81 -0.04 17.21
C LEU A 185 -4.40 0.77 16.05
N LEU A 186 -3.57 1.11 15.06
CA LEU A 186 -4.00 1.89 13.93
C LEU A 186 -4.92 1.07 13.03
N GLN A 187 -6.02 1.69 12.63
CA GLN A 187 -6.94 1.07 11.68
C GLN A 187 -6.24 0.93 10.32
N PHE A 188 -6.19 -0.28 9.79
CA PHE A 188 -5.75 -0.63 8.43
C PHE A 188 -4.33 -0.14 8.04
N ARG A 189 -3.49 0.35 8.95
CA ARG A 189 -2.15 0.82 8.60
C ARG A 189 -1.14 0.46 9.65
N GLY A 190 0.11 0.34 9.24
CA GLY A 190 1.18 -0.17 10.09
C GLY A 190 1.92 0.93 10.83
N SER A 191 1.80 2.19 10.39
CA SER A 191 2.65 3.29 10.87
C SER A 191 1.88 4.62 10.95
N LYS A 192 2.16 5.43 11.98
CA LYS A 192 1.43 6.67 12.30
C LYS A 192 1.50 7.74 11.22
N ASN A 193 2.55 7.75 10.39
CA ASN A 193 2.68 8.68 9.28
C ASN A 193 1.75 8.36 8.11
N GLN A 194 1.20 7.15 8.05
CA GLN A 194 0.32 6.73 6.96
C GLN A 194 -1.07 7.33 7.15
N ARG A 195 -1.71 7.77 6.07
CA ARG A 195 -3.06 8.35 6.09
C ARG A 195 -4.00 7.45 5.31
N ILE A 196 -5.26 7.39 5.73
CA ILE A 196 -6.35 6.79 4.95
C ILE A 196 -7.13 7.94 4.31
N ILE A 197 -7.10 8.03 2.99
CA ILE A 197 -7.56 9.17 2.20
C ILE A 197 -8.76 8.76 1.37
N ASP A 198 -9.81 9.58 1.39
CA ASP A 198 -10.96 9.50 0.49
C ASP A 198 -10.57 10.17 -0.84
N VAL A 199 -10.27 9.37 -1.85
CA VAL A 199 -9.65 9.84 -3.08
C VAL A 199 -10.59 10.73 -3.90
N PRO A 200 -11.86 10.38 -4.16
CA PRO A 200 -12.78 11.26 -4.89
C PRO A 200 -12.89 12.64 -4.24
N LYS A 201 -13.12 12.71 -2.91
CA LYS A 201 -13.19 14.00 -2.21
C LYS A 201 -11.86 14.76 -2.24
N SER A 202 -10.74 14.05 -2.23
CA SER A 202 -9.42 14.66 -2.29
C SER A 202 -9.09 15.26 -3.65
N LEU A 203 -9.53 14.59 -4.73
CA LEU A 203 -9.43 15.10 -6.09
C LEU A 203 -10.27 16.37 -6.26
N ASP A 204 -11.51 16.36 -5.77
CA ASP A 204 -12.42 17.52 -5.83
C ASP A 204 -11.89 18.71 -5.02
N ALA A 205 -11.32 18.45 -3.84
CA ALA A 205 -10.78 19.49 -2.96
C ALA A 205 -9.37 19.96 -3.35
N GLY A 206 -8.67 19.23 -4.24
CA GLY A 206 -7.27 19.48 -4.59
C GLY A 206 -6.27 19.24 -3.45
N ARG A 207 -6.68 18.56 -2.38
CA ARG A 207 -5.88 18.28 -1.17
C ARG A 207 -6.36 16.98 -0.52
N PRO A 208 -5.52 16.27 0.25
CA PRO A 208 -5.95 15.04 0.90
C PRO A 208 -7.09 15.31 1.90
N ILE A 209 -8.17 14.55 1.77
CA ILE A 209 -9.31 14.46 2.68
C ILE A 209 -9.24 13.11 3.36
N ILE A 210 -9.13 13.13 4.70
CA ILE A 210 -9.07 11.91 5.49
C ILE A 210 -10.41 11.18 5.41
N TRP A 211 -10.34 9.86 5.26
CA TRP A 211 -11.50 8.98 5.21
C TRP A 211 -12.34 9.12 6.48
N ALA A 212 -13.62 9.42 6.31
CA ALA A 212 -14.51 9.83 7.41
C ALA A 212 -14.76 8.73 8.46
N LYS A 213 -14.50 7.46 8.12
CA LYS A 213 -14.65 6.32 9.04
C LYS A 213 -13.34 5.92 9.72
N LEU A 214 -12.28 6.71 9.55
CA LEU A 214 -11.02 6.48 10.25
C LEU A 214 -11.24 6.53 11.76
N HIS A 215 -10.97 5.41 12.43
CA HIS A 215 -11.09 5.27 13.87
C HIS A 215 -10.03 4.29 14.38
N ASP A 216 -8.95 4.84 14.94
CA ASP A 216 -7.89 4.04 15.56
C ASP A 216 -8.34 3.52 16.93
N GLN A 217 -7.89 2.33 17.29
CA GLN A 217 -8.19 1.74 18.57
C GLN A 217 -7.40 2.45 19.68
N GLU A 218 -8.01 2.54 20.87
CA GLU A 218 -7.32 2.96 22.08
C GLU A 218 -7.05 1.74 22.96
N ARG A 219 -5.86 1.70 23.58
CA ARG A 219 -5.56 0.70 24.60
C ARG A 219 -6.20 1.13 25.90
N ASP A 220 -7.37 0.57 26.18
CA ASP A 220 -7.93 0.60 27.53
C ASP A 220 -7.67 -0.77 28.18
N ILE A 221 -6.56 -0.87 28.92
CA ILE A 221 -6.25 -2.07 29.71
C ILE A 221 -6.57 -1.72 31.16
N PRO A 222 -7.65 -2.26 31.74
CA PRO A 222 -7.95 -2.07 33.15
C PRO A 222 -6.76 -2.48 34.01
N GLU A 223 -6.43 -1.68 35.04
CA GLU A 223 -5.23 -1.86 35.88
C GLU A 223 -5.06 -3.28 36.44
N ILE A 224 -6.17 -3.98 36.65
CA ILE A 224 -6.22 -5.37 37.14
C ILE A 224 -5.52 -6.38 36.20
N TYR A 225 -5.41 -6.08 34.90
CA TYR A 225 -4.79 -6.96 33.91
C TYR A 225 -3.35 -6.55 33.54
N LEU A 226 -2.83 -5.46 34.13
CA LEU A 226 -1.45 -5.02 33.89
C LEU A 226 -0.42 -5.89 34.62
N LYS A 227 -0.75 -6.35 35.83
CA LYS A 227 0.18 -7.11 36.70
C LYS A 227 0.61 -8.47 36.12
N ASP A 228 -0.24 -9.12 35.34
CA ASP A 228 0.05 -10.45 34.76
C ASP A 228 0.74 -10.35 33.38
N ARG A 229 0.72 -9.18 32.73
CA ARG A 229 1.28 -9.00 31.38
C ARG A 229 2.74 -8.61 31.34
N GLU A 230 3.23 -7.84 32.32
CA GLU A 230 4.66 -7.49 32.42
C GLU A 230 5.55 -8.73 32.53
N ALA A 231 5.03 -9.83 33.09
CA ALA A 231 5.72 -11.11 33.17
C ALA A 231 5.73 -11.91 31.84
N GLY A 232 4.80 -11.65 30.93
CA GLY A 232 4.62 -12.41 29.68
C GLY A 232 5.27 -11.79 28.45
N GLU A 233 5.26 -10.46 28.33
CA GLU A 233 5.80 -9.76 27.16
C GLU A 233 7.34 -9.75 27.13
N GLY A 234 8.01 -9.89 28.28
CA GLY A 234 9.47 -10.04 28.36
C GLY A 234 10.01 -11.37 27.80
N ALA A 235 9.15 -12.39 27.63
CA ALA A 235 9.53 -13.73 27.18
C ALA A 235 9.32 -13.97 25.67
N GLN A 236 8.64 -13.07 24.95
CA GLN A 236 8.45 -13.16 23.49
C GLN A 236 9.45 -12.31 22.69
N ALA A 237 10.40 -11.66 23.37
CA ALA A 237 11.45 -10.82 22.76
C ALA A 237 12.86 -11.44 22.87
N SER A 238 12.98 -12.76 22.97
CA SER A 238 14.26 -13.50 22.94
C SER A 238 14.34 -14.48 21.78
#